data_AF-A0A2C9JNR2-F1
#
_entry.id   AF-A0A2C9JNR2-F1
#
_cell.length_a   1.000
_cell.length_b   1.000
_cell.length_c   1.000
_cell.angle_alpha   90.00
_cell.angle_beta   90.00
_cell.angle_gamma   90.00
#
_symmetry.space_group_name_H-M   'P 1'
#
loop_
_entity.id
_entity.type
_entity.pdbx_description
1 polymer ?
#
loop_
_entity_poly.entity_id
_entity_poly.type
_entity_poly.pdbx_seq_one_letter_code
_entity_poly.pdbx_strand_id
1 'polypeptide(L)'
;MKIIFSGIRFQNVSDILDEVKDVVTLHKKYPDIVAGYDLSGNEAYFRPLHYYSDALMFPSQQDPSYRLPYFLHAGETNWQGTETGYNIVDALLLNATRVGHAYALSKHPHLMKLYKERDIPIEVQPLSNQVLRLISDFRNHPMVSLIADNFSIVISCDDRTTMDSAPLSHDFYIVFTAMSSDKADITLLKQLALNSIRFSTLNDSQKERAQRLWQTKWDKFINEVIQRR
;
A
#
# COMPACT_ATOMS: atom_id res chain seq x y z
N MET A 1 3.41 8.91 -14.48
CA MET A 1 4.04 7.84 -13.66
C MET A 1 4.89 8.52 -12.60
N LYS A 2 4.90 8.00 -11.37
CA LYS A 2 5.82 8.42 -10.31
C LYS A 2 6.65 7.22 -9.87
N ILE A 3 7.79 7.46 -9.24
CA ILE A 3 8.77 6.44 -8.84
C ILE A 3 8.90 6.45 -7.32
N ILE A 4 8.73 5.29 -6.70
CA ILE A 4 9.14 5.05 -5.32
C ILE A 4 10.43 4.24 -5.42
N PHE A 5 11.52 4.75 -4.86
CA PHE A 5 12.76 3.97 -4.76
C PHE A 5 12.61 2.98 -3.63
N SER A 6 13.14 1.77 -3.79
CA SER A 6 13.04 0.74 -2.76
C SER A 6 14.39 0.09 -2.56
N GLY A 7 14.86 0.05 -1.31
CA GLY A 7 15.98 -0.79 -0.89
C GLY A 7 15.52 -2.20 -0.58
N ILE A 8 16.47 -3.11 -0.32
CA ILE A 8 16.16 -4.51 0.01
C ILE A 8 16.62 -4.83 1.44
N ARG A 9 15.71 -5.41 2.24
CA ARG A 9 15.88 -5.71 3.69
C ARG A 9 17.03 -6.66 4.08
N PHE A 10 17.83 -7.16 3.15
CA PHE A 10 19.04 -7.93 3.47
C PHE A 10 20.30 -7.07 3.49
N GLN A 11 20.25 -5.84 2.99
CA GLN A 11 21.37 -4.91 2.97
C GLN A 11 21.69 -4.41 4.38
N ASN A 12 22.93 -3.96 4.58
CA ASN A 12 23.36 -3.40 5.86
C ASN A 12 22.78 -1.97 6.05
N VAL A 13 22.81 -1.45 7.29
CA VAL A 13 22.24 -0.13 7.61
C VAL A 13 22.96 1.01 6.88
N SER A 14 24.27 0.91 6.64
CA SER A 14 25.03 1.95 5.92
C SER A 14 24.61 2.07 4.46
N ASP A 15 24.37 0.95 3.77
CA ASP A 15 23.92 0.94 2.38
C ASP A 15 22.53 1.58 2.27
N ILE A 16 21.60 1.19 3.16
CA ILE A 16 20.26 1.78 3.20
C ILE A 16 20.32 3.28 3.56
N LEU A 17 21.23 3.69 4.45
CA LEU A 17 21.42 5.10 4.77
C LEU A 17 21.89 5.90 3.55
N ASP A 18 22.82 5.36 2.76
CA ASP A 18 23.30 6.02 1.56
C ASP A 18 22.21 6.09 0.47
N GLU A 19 21.42 5.03 0.30
CA GLU A 19 20.23 5.07 -0.56
C GLU A 19 19.22 6.13 -0.11
N VAL A 20 18.92 6.22 1.19
CA VAL A 20 17.99 7.23 1.72
C VAL A 20 18.52 8.65 1.46
N LYS A 21 19.84 8.90 1.63
CA LYS A 21 20.46 10.19 1.29
C LYS A 21 20.31 10.54 -0.19
N ASP A 22 20.53 9.57 -1.06
CA ASP A 22 20.38 9.74 -2.50
C ASP A 22 18.93 10.05 -2.86
N VAL A 23 17.98 9.32 -2.27
CA VAL A 23 16.55 9.52 -2.51
C VAL A 23 16.05 10.86 -1.96
N VAL A 24 16.57 11.33 -0.82
CA VAL A 24 16.32 12.71 -0.35
C VAL A 24 16.79 13.72 -1.40
N THR A 25 17.99 13.55 -1.96
CA THR A 25 18.54 14.44 -2.98
C THR A 25 17.69 14.41 -4.26
N LEU A 26 17.31 13.22 -4.72
CA LEU A 26 16.47 13.03 -5.90
C LEU A 26 15.05 13.56 -5.72
N HIS A 27 14.44 13.36 -4.55
CA HIS A 27 13.11 13.86 -4.23
C HIS A 27 13.09 15.39 -4.16
N LYS A 28 14.13 16.03 -3.62
CA LYS A 28 14.30 17.50 -3.68
C LYS A 28 14.44 18.01 -5.11
N LYS A 29 15.17 17.29 -5.96
CA LYS A 29 15.47 17.71 -7.35
C LYS A 29 14.31 17.44 -8.33
N TYR A 30 13.57 16.36 -8.12
CA TYR A 30 12.53 15.88 -9.03
C TYR A 30 11.23 15.50 -8.28
N PRO A 31 10.62 16.42 -7.52
CA PRO A 31 9.47 16.12 -6.64
C PRO A 31 8.21 15.67 -7.42
N ASP A 32 8.12 16.03 -8.70
CA ASP A 32 7.01 15.59 -9.55
C ASP A 32 7.13 14.13 -10.01
N ILE A 33 8.35 13.58 -10.00
CA ILE A 33 8.67 12.23 -10.50
C ILE A 33 8.91 11.28 -9.35
N VAL A 34 9.76 11.67 -8.40
CA VAL A 34 10.14 10.85 -7.25
C VAL A 34 9.11 11.05 -6.15
N ALA A 35 8.42 9.98 -5.76
CA ALA A 35 7.38 10.01 -4.75
C ALA A 35 7.94 9.80 -3.34
N GLY A 36 9.02 9.02 -3.18
CA GLY A 36 9.57 8.69 -1.87
C GLY A 36 10.36 7.39 -1.86
N TYR A 37 10.41 6.75 -0.68
CA TYR A 37 11.20 5.54 -0.42
C TYR A 37 10.38 4.40 0.21
N ASP A 38 10.83 3.17 0.00
CA ASP A 38 10.28 1.92 0.53
C ASP A 38 11.43 0.94 0.88
N LEU A 39 11.12 -0.12 1.63
CA LEU A 39 12.00 -1.26 1.89
C LEU A 39 11.27 -2.58 1.57
N SER A 40 11.70 -3.21 0.49
CA SER A 40 11.15 -4.47 -0.01
C SER A 40 12.00 -5.69 0.39
N GLY A 41 11.54 -6.88 -0.02
CA GLY A 41 12.16 -8.16 0.30
C GLY A 41 11.42 -8.90 1.41
N ASN A 42 11.69 -10.21 1.53
CA ASN A 42 10.93 -11.09 2.41
C ASN A 42 11.02 -10.66 3.89
N GLU A 43 9.91 -10.15 4.40
CA GLU A 43 9.82 -9.53 5.73
C GLU A 43 9.96 -10.52 6.90
N ALA A 44 9.76 -11.81 6.64
CA ALA A 44 9.86 -12.86 7.66
C ALA A 44 11.29 -13.37 7.83
N TYR A 45 12.13 -13.31 6.79
CA TYR A 45 13.52 -13.82 6.84
C TYR A 45 14.57 -12.73 6.98
N PHE A 46 14.25 -11.50 6.57
CA PHE A 46 15.18 -10.38 6.57
C PHE A 46 14.93 -9.41 7.72
N ARG A 47 15.56 -8.23 7.68
CA ARG A 47 15.58 -7.31 8.81
C ARG A 47 14.26 -6.53 8.95
N PRO A 48 13.78 -6.32 10.20
CA PRO A 48 12.62 -5.49 10.47
C PRO A 48 12.94 -3.99 10.26
N LEU A 49 11.91 -3.15 10.23
CA LEU A 49 12.07 -1.71 9.98
C LEU A 49 12.89 -1.02 11.08
N HIS A 50 12.67 -1.38 12.35
CA HIS A 50 13.46 -0.81 13.46
C HIS A 50 14.96 -1.07 13.36
N TYR A 51 15.41 -2.13 12.67
CA TYR A 51 16.85 -2.36 12.42
C TYR A 51 17.47 -1.24 11.58
N TYR A 52 16.67 -0.61 10.72
CA TYR A 52 17.06 0.49 9.84
C TYR A 52 16.69 1.87 10.40
N SER A 53 16.35 1.99 11.69
CA SER A 53 15.86 3.24 12.27
C SER A 53 16.78 4.43 12.01
N ASP A 54 18.10 4.24 12.13
CA ASP A 54 19.07 5.32 11.93
C ASP A 54 19.07 5.82 10.48
N ALA A 55 18.95 4.90 9.52
CA ALA A 55 18.85 5.23 8.11
C ALA A 55 17.51 5.91 7.76
N LEU A 56 16.40 5.37 8.26
CA LEU A 56 15.05 5.87 7.97
C LEU A 56 14.73 7.18 8.71
N MET A 57 15.38 7.46 9.84
CA MET A 57 15.20 8.72 10.57
C MET A 57 16.10 9.84 10.06
N PHE A 58 17.15 9.52 9.29
CA PHE A 58 18.11 10.50 8.76
C PHE A 58 17.46 11.74 8.11
N PRO A 59 16.42 11.65 7.26
CA PRO A 59 15.81 12.84 6.65
C PRO A 59 15.26 13.81 7.70
N SER A 60 14.61 13.29 8.74
CA SER A 60 14.01 14.10 9.81
C SER A 60 15.04 14.74 10.75
N GLN A 61 16.25 14.19 10.80
CA GLN A 61 17.37 14.67 11.62
C GLN A 61 18.24 15.73 10.92
N GLN A 62 17.96 16.05 9.64
CA GLN A 62 18.65 17.14 8.93
C GLN A 62 18.34 18.51 9.54
N ASP A 63 19.19 19.49 9.26
CA ASP A 63 18.94 20.91 9.54
C ASP A 63 18.95 21.73 8.23
N PRO A 64 17.80 22.21 7.74
CA PRO A 64 16.45 22.02 8.30
C PRO A 64 15.93 20.58 8.11
N SER A 65 15.04 20.14 9.00
CA SER A 65 14.45 18.79 8.94
C SER A 65 13.74 18.56 7.60
N TYR A 66 13.95 17.38 7.02
CA TYR A 66 13.34 17.01 5.75
C TYR A 66 12.32 15.88 5.91
N ARG A 67 11.10 16.09 5.40
CA ARG A 67 10.08 15.05 5.36
C ARG A 67 10.15 14.29 4.04
N LEU A 68 10.82 13.14 4.06
CA LEU A 68 10.77 12.18 2.96
C LEU A 68 9.48 11.34 3.07
N PRO A 69 8.64 11.24 2.02
CA PRO A 69 7.49 10.34 2.05
C PRO A 69 7.94 8.87 2.02
N TYR A 70 7.35 8.05 2.90
CA TYR A 70 7.60 6.62 2.97
C TYR A 70 6.39 5.80 2.48
N PHE A 71 6.64 4.67 1.81
CA PHE A 71 5.62 3.73 1.29
C PHE A 71 5.96 2.30 1.70
N LEU A 72 6.16 2.08 3.00
CA LEU A 72 6.82 0.91 3.54
C LEU A 72 5.94 -0.34 3.40
N HIS A 73 6.51 -1.41 2.85
CA HIS A 73 6.00 -2.77 3.10
C HIS A 73 6.04 -3.03 4.61
N ALA A 74 4.93 -3.47 5.20
CA ALA A 74 4.92 -3.79 6.62
C ALA A 74 3.84 -4.81 7.00
N GLY A 75 4.22 -5.76 7.84
CA GLY A 75 3.30 -6.74 8.42
C GLY A 75 2.75 -7.75 7.42
N GLU A 76 3.44 -8.06 6.34
CA GLU A 76 3.11 -9.14 5.41
C GLU A 76 3.44 -10.50 6.04
N THR A 77 2.66 -10.89 7.06
CA THR A 77 2.94 -12.10 7.83
C THR A 77 1.72 -12.74 8.49
N ASN A 78 1.75 -14.07 8.52
CA ASN A 78 0.82 -14.87 9.31
C ASN A 78 1.15 -14.87 10.80
N TRP A 79 2.39 -14.58 11.18
CA TRP A 79 2.81 -14.59 12.57
C TRP A 79 2.20 -13.41 13.34
N GLN A 80 2.03 -13.59 14.66
CA GLN A 80 1.55 -12.56 15.58
C GLN A 80 2.55 -12.45 16.72
N GLY A 81 2.75 -11.22 17.23
CA GLY A 81 3.70 -10.98 18.32
C GLY A 81 5.17 -11.11 17.90
N THR A 82 5.45 -11.00 16.60
CA THR A 82 6.82 -11.05 16.04
C THR A 82 7.24 -9.68 15.53
N GLU A 83 8.55 -9.49 15.37
CA GLU A 83 9.13 -8.25 14.82
C GLU A 83 8.55 -7.91 13.44
N THR A 84 8.36 -8.90 12.56
CA THR A 84 7.71 -8.71 11.26
C THR A 84 6.30 -8.14 11.41
N GLY A 85 5.50 -8.67 12.34
CA GLY A 85 4.16 -8.15 12.61
C GLY A 85 4.20 -6.73 13.17
N TYR A 86 5.23 -6.39 13.96
CA TYR A 86 5.41 -5.07 14.54
C TYR A 86 5.95 -4.00 13.58
N ASN A 87 6.40 -4.36 12.38
CA ASN A 87 6.76 -3.37 11.35
C ASN A 87 5.60 -2.42 11.01
N ILE A 88 4.33 -2.82 11.20
CA ILE A 88 3.18 -1.90 11.05
C ILE A 88 3.17 -0.79 12.10
N VAL A 89 3.77 -1.01 13.28
CA VAL A 89 3.99 0.03 14.30
C VAL A 89 5.08 0.97 13.81
N ASP A 90 6.19 0.43 13.35
CA ASP A 90 7.32 1.23 12.86
C ASP A 90 6.91 2.10 11.66
N ALA A 91 6.15 1.56 10.70
CA ALA A 91 5.62 2.32 9.58
C ALA A 91 4.72 3.49 10.01
N LEU A 92 3.92 3.30 11.07
CA LEU A 92 3.09 4.36 11.66
C LEU A 92 3.94 5.44 12.34
N LEU A 93 4.99 5.06 13.06
CA LEU A 93 5.91 5.97 13.75
C LEU A 93 6.76 6.78 12.75
N LEU A 94 7.14 6.16 11.64
CA LEU A 94 7.86 6.78 10.52
C LEU A 94 6.95 7.66 9.63
N ASN A 95 5.68 7.83 9.99
CA ASN A 95 4.69 8.62 9.24
C ASN A 95 4.56 8.17 7.77
N ALA A 96 4.50 6.85 7.54
CA ALA A 96 4.30 6.30 6.21
C ALA A 96 3.06 6.90 5.52
N THR A 97 3.21 7.24 4.25
CA THR A 97 2.16 7.80 3.41
C THR A 97 1.13 6.73 3.05
N ARG A 98 1.61 5.51 2.77
CA ARG A 98 0.82 4.29 2.59
C ARG A 98 1.61 3.11 3.13
N VAL A 99 0.93 2.01 3.47
CA VAL A 99 1.58 0.80 3.97
C VAL A 99 1.26 -0.38 3.05
N GLY A 100 2.30 -1.03 2.54
CA GLY A 100 2.20 -2.20 1.68
C GLY A 100 1.76 -3.43 2.45
N HIS A 101 0.76 -4.15 1.93
CA HIS A 101 0.07 -5.32 2.49
C HIS A 101 -0.67 -5.07 3.81
N ALA A 102 0.02 -4.63 4.86
CA ALA A 102 -0.50 -4.51 6.22
C ALA A 102 -1.26 -5.76 6.69
N TYR A 103 -0.82 -6.95 6.25
CA TYR A 103 -1.58 -8.20 6.37
C TYR A 103 -1.90 -8.53 7.83
N ALA A 104 -0.96 -8.28 8.73
CA ALA A 104 -1.10 -8.48 10.17
C ALA A 104 -1.96 -7.42 10.88
N LEU A 105 -2.34 -6.31 10.24
CA LEU A 105 -2.99 -5.15 10.90
C LEU A 105 -4.29 -5.51 11.62
N SER A 106 -5.09 -6.42 11.07
CA SER A 106 -6.34 -6.92 11.69
C SER A 106 -6.13 -7.54 13.08
N LYS A 107 -4.91 -7.97 13.39
CA LYS A 107 -4.50 -8.56 14.68
C LYS A 107 -4.16 -7.50 15.73
N HIS A 108 -4.19 -6.21 15.36
CA HIS A 108 -3.82 -5.08 16.21
C HIS A 108 -4.92 -4.00 16.23
N PRO A 109 -6.04 -4.21 16.97
CA PRO A 109 -7.18 -3.30 16.98
C PRO A 109 -6.85 -1.84 17.33
N HIS A 110 -5.89 -1.62 18.23
CA HIS A 110 -5.45 -0.26 18.56
C HIS A 110 -4.74 0.41 17.38
N LEU A 111 -3.90 -0.32 16.64
CA LEU A 111 -3.24 0.20 15.45
C LEU A 111 -4.23 0.44 14.32
N MET A 112 -5.22 -0.45 14.12
CA MET A 112 -6.31 -0.22 13.17
C MET A 112 -6.98 1.13 13.42
N LYS A 113 -7.32 1.42 14.68
CA LYS A 113 -7.91 2.71 15.06
C LYS A 113 -6.99 3.88 14.67
N LEU A 114 -5.70 3.80 15.00
CA LEU A 114 -4.73 4.86 14.68
C LEU A 114 -4.54 5.07 13.17
N TYR A 115 -4.45 4.00 12.38
CA TYR A 115 -4.36 4.10 10.93
C TYR A 115 -5.62 4.74 10.33
N LYS A 116 -6.81 4.37 10.83
CA LYS A 116 -8.09 4.96 10.42
C LYS A 116 -8.18 6.44 10.78
N GLU A 117 -7.80 6.81 12.01
CA GLU A 117 -7.79 8.20 12.48
C GLU A 117 -6.81 9.09 11.70
N ARG A 118 -5.66 8.54 11.29
CA ARG A 118 -4.66 9.24 10.49
C ARG A 118 -4.88 9.13 8.99
N ASP A 119 -5.94 8.43 8.56
CA ASP A 119 -6.27 8.18 7.16
C ASP A 119 -5.10 7.59 6.35
N ILE A 120 -4.34 6.68 6.97
CA ILE A 120 -3.22 5.99 6.34
C ILE A 120 -3.76 4.79 5.57
N PRO A 121 -3.73 4.80 4.23
CA PRO A 121 -4.25 3.71 3.44
C PRO A 121 -3.31 2.52 3.46
N ILE A 122 -3.90 1.33 3.39
CA ILE A 122 -3.17 0.08 3.16
C ILE A 122 -3.35 -0.36 1.71
N GLU A 123 -2.28 -0.89 1.15
CA GLU A 123 -2.26 -1.48 -0.19
C GLU A 123 -2.54 -2.98 -0.03
N VAL A 124 -3.54 -3.50 -0.72
CA VAL A 124 -3.97 -4.91 -0.61
C VAL A 124 -3.74 -5.62 -1.95
N GLN A 125 -2.99 -6.72 -1.89
CA GLN A 125 -2.53 -7.51 -3.04
C GLN A 125 -2.87 -8.99 -2.82
N PRO A 126 -4.17 -9.37 -2.90
CA PRO A 126 -4.62 -10.67 -2.42
C PRO A 126 -4.02 -11.83 -3.20
N LEU A 127 -3.83 -11.69 -4.53
CA LEU A 127 -3.22 -12.75 -5.32
C LEU A 127 -1.78 -13.04 -4.86
N SER A 128 -1.01 -11.97 -4.60
CA SER A 128 0.35 -12.08 -4.03
C SER A 128 0.32 -12.86 -2.73
N ASN A 129 -0.58 -12.50 -1.81
CA ASN A 129 -0.67 -13.17 -0.53
C ASN A 129 -1.02 -14.67 -0.65
N GLN A 130 -1.80 -15.09 -1.66
CA GLN A 130 -2.05 -16.52 -1.90
C GLN A 130 -0.85 -17.22 -2.53
N VAL A 131 -0.21 -16.63 -3.55
CA VAL A 131 0.97 -17.20 -4.23
C VAL A 131 2.12 -17.39 -3.25
N LEU A 132 2.32 -16.42 -2.35
CA LEU A 132 3.31 -16.46 -1.27
C LEU A 132 2.88 -17.31 -0.06
N ARG A 133 1.73 -18.00 -0.16
CA ARG A 133 1.20 -18.95 0.84
C ARG A 133 0.88 -18.34 2.20
N LEU A 134 0.53 -17.06 2.26
CA LEU A 134 -0.06 -16.45 3.45
C LEU A 134 -1.50 -16.92 3.66
N ILE A 135 -2.23 -17.19 2.57
CA ILE A 135 -3.63 -17.62 2.61
C ILE A 135 -3.90 -18.72 1.59
N SER A 136 -4.78 -19.66 1.93
CA SER A 136 -5.27 -20.67 0.98
C SER A 136 -6.63 -20.30 0.38
N ASP A 137 -7.52 -19.72 1.20
CA ASP A 137 -8.87 -19.32 0.83
C ASP A 137 -9.06 -17.81 1.07
N PHE A 138 -9.32 -17.06 0.00
CA PHE A 138 -9.50 -15.60 0.04
C PHE A 138 -10.64 -15.15 0.97
N ARG A 139 -11.63 -15.99 1.25
CA ARG A 139 -12.71 -15.66 2.20
C ARG A 139 -12.20 -15.47 3.63
N ASN A 140 -11.04 -16.04 3.94
CA ASN A 140 -10.36 -15.92 5.23
C ASN A 140 -9.28 -14.82 5.23
N HIS A 141 -9.20 -14.01 4.16
CA HIS A 141 -8.20 -12.95 4.09
C HIS A 141 -8.41 -11.91 5.21
N PRO A 142 -7.37 -11.50 5.96
CA PRO A 142 -7.52 -10.60 7.10
C PRO A 142 -8.11 -9.23 6.74
N MET A 143 -7.96 -8.82 5.48
CA MET A 143 -8.50 -7.55 4.99
C MET A 143 -10.02 -7.56 4.78
N VAL A 144 -10.69 -8.73 4.84
CA VAL A 144 -12.16 -8.81 4.75
C VAL A 144 -12.83 -7.95 5.83
N SER A 145 -12.34 -8.00 7.07
CA SER A 145 -12.89 -7.19 8.16
C SER A 145 -12.63 -5.69 7.98
N LEU A 146 -11.48 -5.32 7.39
CA LEU A 146 -11.14 -3.92 7.11
C LEU A 146 -11.98 -3.36 5.96
N ILE A 147 -12.26 -4.16 4.92
CA ILE A 147 -13.20 -3.79 3.85
C ILE A 147 -14.59 -3.55 4.44
N ALA A 148 -15.06 -4.44 5.32
CA ALA A 148 -16.36 -4.30 5.98
C ALA A 148 -16.44 -3.06 6.91
N ASP A 149 -15.32 -2.65 7.51
CA ASP A 149 -15.23 -1.46 8.38
C ASP A 149 -14.96 -0.15 7.59
N ASN A 150 -15.09 -0.17 6.26
CA ASN A 150 -14.83 0.97 5.38
C ASN A 150 -13.46 1.61 5.61
N PHE A 151 -12.43 0.76 5.76
CA PHE A 151 -11.06 1.18 5.96
C PHE A 151 -10.48 1.80 4.68
N SER A 152 -9.49 2.70 4.82
CA SER A 152 -8.79 3.31 3.69
C SER A 152 -7.94 2.25 2.96
N ILE A 153 -8.49 1.67 1.90
CA ILE A 153 -7.87 0.57 1.13
C ILE A 153 -7.68 0.96 -0.33
N VAL A 154 -6.54 0.57 -0.90
CA VAL A 154 -6.28 0.54 -2.34
C VAL A 154 -5.88 -0.86 -2.78
N ILE A 155 -6.33 -1.30 -3.95
CA ILE A 155 -6.01 -2.63 -4.51
C ILE A 155 -4.87 -2.48 -5.52
N SER A 156 -3.88 -3.37 -5.43
CA SER A 156 -2.76 -3.46 -6.37
C SER A 156 -2.48 -4.93 -6.75
N CYS A 157 -1.71 -5.14 -7.81
CA CYS A 157 -1.38 -6.47 -8.36
C CYS A 157 0.00 -7.00 -7.99
N ASP A 158 0.80 -6.18 -7.29
CA ASP A 158 2.17 -6.52 -6.92
C ASP A 158 3.02 -6.95 -8.15
N ASP A 159 3.69 -8.11 -8.08
CA ASP A 159 4.52 -8.67 -9.13
C ASP A 159 3.75 -9.47 -10.20
N ARG A 160 2.87 -8.79 -10.94
CA ARG A 160 1.95 -9.42 -11.95
C ARG A 160 2.60 -10.45 -12.88
N THR A 161 3.85 -10.22 -13.29
CA THR A 161 4.57 -11.08 -14.25
C THR A 161 4.92 -12.42 -13.62
N THR A 162 5.27 -12.42 -12.33
CA THR A 162 5.60 -13.64 -11.60
C THR A 162 4.34 -14.44 -11.23
N MET A 163 3.19 -13.77 -11.16
CA MET A 163 1.91 -14.33 -10.76
C MET A 163 1.00 -14.70 -11.95
N ASP A 164 1.49 -14.54 -13.19
CA ASP A 164 0.72 -14.76 -14.43
C ASP A 164 -0.68 -14.11 -14.40
N SER A 165 -0.72 -12.84 -14.00
CA SER A 165 -1.98 -12.13 -13.73
C SER A 165 -2.24 -10.95 -14.65
N ALA A 166 -3.52 -10.64 -14.86
CA ALA A 166 -3.94 -9.39 -15.48
C ALA A 166 -3.55 -8.20 -14.57
N PRO A 167 -3.23 -7.01 -15.11
CA PRO A 167 -2.60 -5.94 -14.34
C PRO A 167 -3.33 -5.45 -13.09
N LEU A 168 -4.66 -5.55 -13.00
CA LEU A 168 -5.43 -5.19 -11.80
C LEU A 168 -6.73 -6.00 -11.71
N SER A 169 -7.27 -6.46 -12.85
CA SER A 169 -8.58 -7.10 -12.92
C SER A 169 -8.68 -8.38 -12.09
N HIS A 170 -7.62 -9.17 -11.96
CA HIS A 170 -7.64 -10.40 -11.15
C HIS A 170 -7.77 -10.08 -9.65
N ASP A 171 -6.98 -9.14 -9.12
CA ASP A 171 -7.09 -8.72 -7.72
C ASP A 171 -8.44 -8.06 -7.43
N PHE A 172 -8.95 -7.20 -8.33
CA PHE A 172 -10.30 -6.66 -8.21
C PHE A 172 -11.39 -7.75 -8.22
N TYR A 173 -11.23 -8.78 -9.05
CA TYR A 173 -12.14 -9.92 -9.08
C TYR A 173 -12.12 -10.69 -7.76
N ILE A 174 -10.94 -10.98 -7.21
CA ILE A 174 -10.79 -11.67 -5.93
C ILE A 174 -11.44 -10.86 -4.81
N VAL A 175 -11.14 -9.55 -4.75
CA VAL A 175 -11.70 -8.67 -3.72
C VAL A 175 -13.22 -8.65 -3.79
N PHE A 176 -13.77 -8.47 -4.98
CA PHE A 176 -15.22 -8.36 -5.18
C PHE A 176 -15.95 -9.69 -4.95
N THR A 177 -15.40 -10.82 -5.39
CA THR A 177 -16.12 -12.10 -5.37
C THR A 177 -15.87 -12.95 -4.13
N ALA A 178 -14.71 -12.79 -3.47
CA ALA A 178 -14.30 -13.66 -2.37
C ALA A 178 -14.00 -12.91 -1.06
N MET A 179 -13.61 -11.64 -1.12
CA MET A 179 -13.24 -10.87 0.08
C MET A 179 -14.29 -9.83 0.49
N SER A 180 -15.46 -9.83 -0.13
CA SER A 180 -16.54 -8.90 0.16
C SER A 180 -17.83 -9.64 0.51
N SER A 181 -18.81 -8.93 1.08
CA SER A 181 -20.12 -9.50 1.38
C SER A 181 -20.86 -9.90 0.10
N ASP A 182 -21.74 -10.88 0.19
CA ASP A 182 -22.76 -11.19 -0.81
C ASP A 182 -23.65 -9.99 -1.21
N LYS A 183 -23.69 -8.94 -0.37
CA LYS A 183 -24.37 -7.67 -0.63
C LYS A 183 -23.46 -6.61 -1.26
N ALA A 184 -22.19 -6.91 -1.48
CA ALA A 184 -21.30 -5.98 -2.16
C ALA A 184 -21.80 -5.74 -3.59
N ASP A 185 -21.74 -4.49 -3.99
CA ASP A 185 -22.22 -4.06 -5.28
C ASP A 185 -21.18 -3.16 -5.98
N ILE A 186 -21.60 -2.54 -7.06
CA ILE A 186 -20.75 -1.66 -7.86
C ILE A 186 -20.19 -0.46 -7.09
N THR A 187 -20.79 -0.10 -5.94
CA THR A 187 -20.29 0.99 -5.09
C THR A 187 -18.96 0.64 -4.44
N LEU A 188 -18.72 -0.63 -4.08
CA LEU A 188 -17.42 -1.10 -3.58
C LEU A 188 -16.34 -0.90 -4.65
N LEU A 189 -16.60 -1.35 -5.87
CA LEU A 189 -15.67 -1.18 -7.01
C LEU A 189 -15.39 0.30 -7.28
N LYS A 190 -16.43 1.14 -7.22
CA LYS A 190 -16.33 2.59 -7.39
C LYS A 190 -15.45 3.21 -6.31
N GLN A 191 -15.66 2.83 -5.04
CA GLN A 191 -14.92 3.34 -3.90
C GLN A 191 -13.44 2.97 -3.98
N LEU A 192 -13.11 1.71 -4.28
CA LEU A 192 -11.72 1.26 -4.42
C LEU A 192 -10.99 1.99 -5.56
N ALA A 193 -11.68 2.21 -6.68
CA ALA A 193 -11.13 2.98 -7.79
C ALA A 193 -10.88 4.45 -7.40
N LEU A 194 -11.82 5.11 -6.72
CA LEU A 194 -11.66 6.48 -6.23
C LEU A 194 -10.57 6.60 -5.15
N ASN A 195 -10.47 5.62 -4.26
CA ASN A 195 -9.41 5.56 -3.25
C ASN A 195 -8.02 5.57 -3.90
N SER A 196 -7.83 4.83 -5.01
CA SER A 196 -6.55 4.81 -5.73
C SER A 196 -6.11 6.21 -6.24
N ILE A 197 -7.07 7.08 -6.58
CA ILE A 197 -6.79 8.47 -6.98
C ILE A 197 -6.53 9.32 -5.74
N ARG A 198 -7.39 9.22 -4.72
CA ARG A 198 -7.30 9.97 -3.46
C ARG A 198 -5.95 9.77 -2.77
N PHE A 199 -5.49 8.53 -2.68
CA PHE A 199 -4.27 8.13 -1.99
C PHE A 199 -3.02 8.09 -2.89
N SER A 200 -3.15 8.51 -4.14
CA SER A 200 -2.00 8.74 -5.01
C SER A 200 -1.16 9.93 -4.52
N THR A 201 0.08 9.99 -4.99
CA THR A 201 1.04 11.08 -4.72
C THR A 201 0.93 12.23 -5.74
N LEU A 202 -0.17 12.27 -6.49
CA LEU A 202 -0.50 13.38 -7.37
C LEU A 202 -0.80 14.62 -6.53
N ASN A 203 -0.48 15.80 -7.07
CA ASN A 203 -0.95 17.06 -6.46
C ASN A 203 -2.46 17.24 -6.73
N ASP A 204 -3.09 18.20 -6.04
CA ASP A 204 -4.54 18.38 -6.08
C ASP A 204 -5.07 18.61 -7.50
N SER A 205 -4.41 19.45 -8.29
CA SER A 205 -4.80 19.70 -9.69
C SER A 205 -4.73 18.44 -10.56
N GLN A 206 -3.73 17.58 -10.31
CA GLN A 206 -3.57 16.30 -11.00
C GLN A 206 -4.62 15.29 -10.54
N LYS A 207 -4.97 15.25 -9.25
CA LYS A 207 -6.05 14.40 -8.71
C LYS A 207 -7.40 14.79 -9.28
N GLU A 208 -7.72 16.09 -9.31
CA GLU A 208 -8.96 16.58 -9.92
C GLU A 208 -9.05 16.20 -11.40
N ARG A 209 -7.96 16.37 -12.16
CA ARG A 209 -7.91 15.94 -13.55
C ARG A 209 -8.11 14.43 -13.70
N ALA A 210 -7.42 13.63 -12.88
CA ALA A 210 -7.56 12.18 -12.88
C ALA A 210 -8.99 11.75 -12.55
N GLN A 211 -9.62 12.37 -11.56
CA GLN A 211 -11.00 12.11 -11.17
C GLN A 211 -12.00 12.45 -12.27
N ARG A 212 -11.83 13.58 -12.97
CA ARG A 212 -12.68 13.92 -14.14
C ARG A 212 -12.55 12.88 -15.26
N LEU A 213 -11.32 12.52 -15.62
CA LEU A 213 -11.07 11.51 -16.66
C LEU A 213 -11.63 10.13 -16.27
N TRP A 214 -11.46 9.77 -15.00
CA TRP A 214 -12.01 8.53 -14.46
C TRP A 214 -13.55 8.56 -14.49
N GLN A 215 -14.18 9.66 -14.10
CA GLN A 215 -15.65 9.79 -14.08
C GLN A 215 -16.23 9.60 -15.48
N THR A 216 -15.63 10.22 -16.51
CA THR A 216 -16.06 10.01 -17.91
C THR A 216 -15.98 8.54 -18.34
N LYS A 217 -14.89 7.84 -17.97
CA LYS A 217 -14.74 6.41 -18.28
C LYS A 217 -15.72 5.55 -17.48
N TRP A 218 -15.97 5.91 -16.23
CA TRP A 218 -16.93 5.25 -15.36
C TRP A 218 -18.34 5.35 -15.92
N ASP A 219 -18.78 6.55 -16.32
CA ASP A 219 -20.13 6.77 -16.87
C ASP A 219 -20.33 5.96 -18.16
N LYS A 220 -19.32 5.92 -19.03
CA LYS A 220 -19.33 5.06 -20.21
C LYS A 220 -19.47 3.58 -19.84
N PHE A 221 -18.68 3.10 -18.88
CA PHE A 221 -18.75 1.73 -18.38
C PHE A 221 -20.14 1.39 -17.83
N ILE A 222 -20.74 2.27 -17.03
CA ILE A 222 -22.09 2.07 -16.49
C ILE A 222 -23.13 1.95 -17.62
N ASN A 223 -23.07 2.85 -18.61
CA ASN A 223 -23.99 2.81 -19.75
C ASN A 223 -23.86 1.49 -20.53
N GLU A 224 -22.63 1.02 -20.78
CA GLU A 224 -22.37 -0.24 -21.48
C GLU A 224 -22.88 -1.45 -20.68
N VAL A 225 -22.70 -1.46 -19.35
CA VAL A 225 -23.18 -2.56 -18.49
C VAL A 225 -24.70 -2.60 -18.42
N ILE A 226 -25.37 -1.45 -18.36
CA ILE A 226 -26.84 -1.36 -18.34
C ILE A 226 -27.42 -1.84 -19.67
N GLN A 227 -26.82 -1.47 -20.81
CA GLN A 227 -27.29 -1.86 -22.15
C GLN A 227 -27.07 -3.34 -22.50
N ARG A 228 -26.17 -4.03 -21.78
CA ARG A 228 -25.89 -5.47 -21.97
C ARG A 228 -26.84 -6.38 -21.18
N ARG A 229 -27.76 -5.81 -20.40
CA ARG A 229 -28.84 -6.54 -19.74
C ARG A 229 -30.10 -6.52 -20.59
#